data_AF-A0AA38P2C6-F1
#
_entry.id   AF-A0AA38P2C6-F1
#
_cell.length_a   1.000
_cell.length_b   1.000
_cell.length_c   1.000
_cell.angle_alpha   90.00
_cell.angle_beta   90.00
_cell.angle_gamma   90.00
#
_symmetry.space_group_name_H-M   'P 1'
#
loop_
_entity.id
_entity.type
_entity.pdbx_description
1 polymer ?
#
loop_
_entity_poly.entity_id
_entity_poly.type
_entity_poly.pdbx_seq_one_letter_code
_entity_poly.pdbx_strand_id
1 'polypeptide(L)'
;MSTTNSEPLLAALPRPNDADAPDQFLRRLRSIIGEILPQDTGTRINASENATWVLILNQLHDAFLVTFSFNDVWNAQPERVKLVEACLETIESILKRVDGALIARKEVPGSTDIPRKLFCALFTLCHTLDLYADTDIVPRDGVSMPGTLRASACRTATLMLRCMGGSHSPTGDEPMWKIMRSIIEELLSLSQAIINPNLPLTFPFATSLFYKPRIQTLNPEDSQTRVMMIFSSPADVPRFLSLIVDITMNAVHPPTLCSWFLFDLEQKAHENAQQAFEYCLSVSTAARFKALSSILSALPFHLLKKADRISPLMNLPFRLLRQRLLSGTSKTGWDAVDHFFLEAHSLPNLRKTELVEILSFIGEENADGSVQ
;
A
#
# COMPACT_ATOMS: atom_id res chain seq x y z
N MET A 1 13.23 37.79 -18.53
CA MET A 1 13.33 36.32 -18.60
C MET A 1 14.75 35.95 -18.21
N SER A 2 14.95 35.57 -16.95
CA SER A 2 16.26 35.15 -16.42
C SER A 2 16.31 33.63 -16.50
N THR A 3 17.18 33.09 -17.34
CA THR A 3 17.57 31.68 -17.35
C THR A 3 18.59 31.49 -16.22
N THR A 4 18.10 31.24 -15.01
CA THR A 4 18.94 30.75 -13.92
C THR A 4 19.40 29.34 -14.27
N ASN A 5 20.72 29.16 -14.45
CA ASN A 5 21.39 27.87 -14.60
C ASN A 5 21.02 26.92 -13.44
N SER A 6 19.99 26.09 -13.62
CA SER A 6 19.54 25.05 -12.67
C SER A 6 20.30 23.73 -12.81
N GLU A 7 21.25 23.62 -13.75
CA GLU A 7 22.01 22.39 -14.02
C GLU A 7 22.80 21.78 -12.84
N PRO A 8 23.39 22.51 -11.87
CA PRO A 8 24.14 21.85 -10.79
C PRO A 8 23.24 21.27 -9.66
N LEU A 9 21.96 21.66 -9.59
CA LEU A 9 21.05 21.24 -8.52
C LEU A 9 20.41 19.86 -8.74
N LEU A 10 20.43 19.37 -9.99
CA LEU A 10 19.82 18.10 -10.38
C LEU A 10 20.86 17.06 -10.86
N ALA A 11 22.13 17.24 -10.49
CA ALA A 11 23.15 16.21 -10.68
C ALA A 11 22.71 14.88 -10.04
N ALA A 12 23.04 13.76 -10.70
CA ALA A 12 22.68 12.40 -10.29
C ALA A 12 22.91 12.18 -8.79
N LEU A 13 21.95 11.54 -8.11
CA LEU A 13 22.09 11.23 -6.70
C LEU A 13 23.37 10.38 -6.46
N PRO A 14 24.09 10.59 -5.34
CA PRO A 14 25.24 9.78 -4.98
C PRO A 14 24.86 8.29 -5.01
N ARG A 15 25.76 7.43 -5.50
CA ARG A 15 25.49 5.99 -5.48
C ARG A 15 25.52 5.50 -4.02
N PRO A 16 24.59 4.63 -3.61
CA PRO A 16 24.42 4.20 -2.22
C PRO A 16 25.58 3.35 -1.67
N ASN A 17 26.53 2.92 -2.50
CA ASN A 17 27.61 2.00 -2.10
C ASN A 17 28.90 2.69 -1.60
N ASP A 18 28.96 4.02 -1.59
CA ASP A 18 30.11 4.72 -1.00
C ASP A 18 29.92 4.82 0.53
N ALA A 19 30.97 4.57 1.32
CA ALA A 19 30.86 4.44 2.79
C ALA A 19 30.35 5.72 3.50
N ASP A 20 30.44 6.88 2.87
CA ASP A 20 29.91 8.17 3.34
C ASP A 20 28.56 8.57 2.68
N ALA A 21 27.95 7.67 1.89
CA ALA A 21 26.82 7.96 1.00
C ALA A 21 25.46 8.18 1.68
N PRO A 22 25.05 7.47 2.75
CA PRO A 22 23.68 7.54 3.26
C PRO A 22 23.29 8.93 3.79
N ASP A 23 24.16 9.56 4.59
CA ASP A 23 23.93 10.90 5.14
C ASP A 23 24.03 12.01 4.10
N GLN A 24 24.93 11.86 3.12
CA GLN A 24 25.04 12.80 1.99
C GLN A 24 23.80 12.70 1.09
N PHE A 25 23.36 11.48 0.81
CA PHE A 25 22.16 11.21 0.03
C PHE A 25 20.91 11.74 0.74
N LEU A 26 20.77 11.49 2.04
CA LEU A 26 19.65 11.99 2.84
C LEU A 26 19.64 13.52 2.93
N ARG A 27 20.80 14.16 3.10
CA ARG A 27 20.92 15.62 2.99
C ARG A 27 20.50 16.13 1.61
N ARG A 28 20.88 15.41 0.55
CA ARG A 28 20.51 15.77 -0.82
C ARG A 28 19.01 15.62 -1.07
N LEU A 29 18.37 14.54 -0.60
CA LEU A 29 16.91 14.40 -0.66
C LEU A 29 16.20 15.54 0.06
N ARG A 30 16.66 15.88 1.27
CA ARG A 30 16.10 17.00 2.03
C ARG A 30 16.29 18.34 1.34
N SER A 31 17.43 18.56 0.68
CA SER A 31 17.67 19.74 -0.16
C SER A 31 16.72 19.75 -1.38
N ILE A 32 16.52 18.62 -2.06
CA ILE A 32 15.53 18.52 -3.15
C ILE A 32 14.11 18.84 -2.64
N ILE A 33 13.71 18.29 -1.50
CA ILE A 33 12.41 18.55 -0.88
C ILE A 33 12.27 20.04 -0.51
N GLY A 34 13.26 20.61 0.18
CA GLY A 34 13.21 21.98 0.71
C GLY A 34 13.36 23.07 -0.35
N GLU A 35 14.23 22.88 -1.33
CA GLU A 35 14.58 23.92 -2.30
C GLU A 35 13.76 23.81 -3.60
N ILE A 36 13.52 22.59 -4.09
CA ILE A 36 12.91 22.35 -5.40
C ILE A 36 11.44 21.95 -5.27
N LEU A 37 11.10 21.19 -4.22
CA LEU A 37 9.75 20.71 -3.95
C LEU A 37 9.08 21.32 -2.69
N PRO A 38 9.24 22.62 -2.35
CA PRO A 38 8.62 23.19 -1.14
C PRO A 38 7.10 23.00 -1.11
N GLN A 39 6.58 22.48 0.00
CA GLN A 39 5.19 22.05 0.14
C GLN A 39 4.18 23.20 -0.01
N ASP A 40 4.59 24.44 0.27
CA ASP A 40 3.68 25.60 0.43
C ASP A 40 3.40 26.41 -0.85
N THR A 41 4.06 26.10 -1.96
CA THR A 41 4.01 27.00 -3.13
C THR A 41 2.84 26.76 -4.08
N GLY A 42 2.11 25.64 -3.94
CA GLY A 42 0.96 25.27 -4.79
C GLY A 42 1.25 25.16 -6.30
N THR A 43 2.50 25.43 -6.71
CA THR A 43 2.89 25.63 -8.10
C THR A 43 3.36 24.29 -8.67
N ARG A 44 2.74 23.87 -9.78
CA ARG A 44 3.14 22.68 -10.52
C ARG A 44 4.42 22.93 -11.30
N ILE A 45 5.29 21.92 -11.33
CA ILE A 45 6.55 21.91 -12.08
C ILE A 45 6.27 21.34 -13.46
N ASN A 46 6.69 22.08 -14.49
CA ASN A 46 6.43 21.74 -15.88
C ASN A 46 7.17 20.44 -16.29
N ALA A 47 6.56 19.70 -17.21
CA ALA A 47 7.08 18.46 -17.80
C ALA A 47 8.38 18.65 -18.62
N SER A 48 8.88 19.88 -18.81
CA SER A 48 10.14 20.13 -19.52
C SER A 48 11.34 19.43 -18.87
N GLU A 49 11.33 19.26 -17.54
CA GLU A 49 12.41 18.61 -16.77
C GLU A 49 12.11 17.12 -16.44
N ASN A 50 11.09 16.53 -17.07
CA ASN A 50 10.60 15.19 -16.74
C ASN A 50 11.70 14.10 -16.77
N ALA A 51 12.62 14.15 -17.74
CA ALA A 51 13.72 13.18 -17.83
C ALA A 51 14.56 13.09 -16.54
N THR A 52 14.80 14.23 -15.89
CA THR A 52 15.51 14.31 -14.62
C THR A 52 14.74 13.67 -13.48
N TRP A 53 13.43 13.96 -13.39
CA TRP A 53 12.57 13.38 -12.36
C TRP A 53 12.42 11.87 -12.51
N VAL A 54 12.32 11.39 -13.75
CA VAL A 54 12.35 9.96 -14.09
C VAL A 54 13.65 9.30 -13.63
N LEU A 55 14.80 9.95 -13.85
CA LEU A 55 16.09 9.47 -13.38
C LEU A 55 16.15 9.41 -11.84
N ILE A 56 15.67 10.45 -11.15
CA ILE A 56 15.61 10.49 -9.69
C ILE A 56 14.73 9.35 -9.15
N LEU A 57 13.54 9.14 -9.71
CA LEU A 57 12.65 8.04 -9.31
C LEU A 57 13.29 6.67 -9.53
N ASN A 58 14.02 6.48 -10.63
CA ASN A 58 14.74 5.23 -10.89
C ASN A 58 15.89 5.03 -9.88
N GLN A 59 16.63 6.09 -9.56
CA GLN A 59 17.69 6.03 -8.54
C GLN A 59 17.14 5.71 -7.14
N LEU A 60 16.00 6.30 -6.76
CA LEU A 60 15.32 6.00 -5.48
C LEU A 60 14.86 4.54 -5.40
N HIS A 61 14.34 4.01 -6.51
CA HIS A 61 13.99 2.59 -6.63
C HIS A 61 15.22 1.69 -6.42
N ASP A 62 16.26 1.89 -7.23
CA ASP A 62 17.44 1.01 -7.27
C ASP A 62 18.26 1.08 -5.98
N ALA A 63 18.34 2.27 -5.37
CA ALA A 63 19.21 2.48 -4.23
C ALA A 63 18.62 2.01 -2.90
N PHE A 64 17.30 2.12 -2.69
CA PHE A 64 16.73 2.01 -1.34
C PHE A 64 15.47 1.17 -1.23
N LEU A 65 14.51 1.32 -2.13
CA LEU A 65 13.23 0.62 -1.96
C LEU A 65 13.37 -0.90 -2.15
N VAL A 66 14.25 -1.34 -3.05
CA VAL A 66 14.47 -2.78 -3.32
C VAL A 66 15.35 -3.43 -2.26
N THR A 67 16.18 -2.66 -1.55
CA THR A 67 17.13 -3.25 -0.60
C THR A 67 16.48 -3.55 0.75
N PHE A 68 15.41 -2.82 1.13
CA PHE A 68 14.77 -2.93 2.45
C PHE A 68 14.16 -4.32 2.67
N SER A 69 14.60 -5.04 3.71
CA SER A 69 14.22 -6.44 3.95
C SER A 69 13.74 -6.66 5.38
N PHE A 70 12.87 -7.67 5.59
CA PHE A 70 12.40 -8.05 6.93
C PHE A 70 13.50 -8.68 7.81
N ASN A 71 14.56 -9.21 7.19
CA ASN A 71 15.67 -9.83 7.92
C ASN A 71 16.51 -8.80 8.72
N ASP A 72 16.32 -7.52 8.44
CA ASP A 72 16.98 -6.45 9.18
C ASP A 72 16.27 -6.26 10.54
N VAL A 73 17.03 -6.30 11.65
CA VAL A 73 16.47 -5.94 12.96
C VAL A 73 16.09 -4.46 12.91
N TRP A 74 14.80 -4.12 13.01
CA TRP A 74 14.29 -2.74 12.92
C TRP A 74 15.10 -1.76 13.76
N ASN A 75 15.37 -2.16 15.01
CA ASN A 75 16.11 -1.38 15.99
C ASN A 75 17.63 -1.29 15.72
N ALA A 76 18.18 -2.09 14.81
CA ALA A 76 19.60 -2.05 14.46
C ALA A 76 19.92 -1.02 13.38
N GLN A 77 18.93 -0.55 12.60
CA GLN A 77 19.18 0.31 11.42
C GLN A 77 18.28 1.57 11.40
N PRO A 78 18.31 2.44 12.42
CA PRO A 78 17.46 3.64 12.48
C PRO A 78 17.71 4.62 11.32
N GLU A 79 18.95 4.71 10.82
CA GLU A 79 19.30 5.55 9.67
C GLU A 79 18.60 5.08 8.39
N ARG A 80 18.46 3.77 8.22
CA ARG A 80 17.77 3.18 7.08
C ARG A 80 16.27 3.48 7.10
N VAL A 81 15.65 3.44 8.27
CA VAL A 81 14.24 3.83 8.44
C VAL A 81 14.04 5.29 8.05
N LYS A 82 14.89 6.21 8.55
CA LYS A 82 14.86 7.63 8.20
C LYS A 82 15.06 7.87 6.70
N LEU A 83 15.89 7.06 6.07
CA LEU A 83 16.16 7.14 4.65
C LEU A 83 14.98 6.67 3.80
N VAL A 84 14.34 5.55 4.16
CA VAL A 84 13.11 5.11 3.49
C VAL A 84 12.01 6.16 3.64
N GLU A 85 11.88 6.76 4.82
CA GLU A 85 10.94 7.86 5.06
C GLU A 85 11.20 9.05 4.13
N ALA A 86 12.45 9.52 4.03
CA ALA A 86 12.83 10.60 3.12
C ALA A 86 12.61 10.23 1.64
N CYS A 87 12.85 8.97 1.24
CA CYS A 87 12.56 8.48 -0.11
C CYS A 87 11.06 8.53 -0.40
N LEU A 88 10.22 8.06 0.52
CA LEU A 88 8.76 8.09 0.36
C LEU A 88 8.24 9.53 0.26
N GLU A 89 8.73 10.43 1.09
CA GLU A 89 8.38 11.86 1.04
C GLU A 89 8.80 12.50 -0.28
N THR A 90 10.00 12.18 -0.78
CA THR A 90 10.50 12.67 -2.07
C THR A 90 9.61 12.18 -3.22
N ILE A 91 9.28 10.87 -3.26
CA ILE A 91 8.41 10.30 -4.29
C ILE A 91 7.03 10.93 -4.23
N GLU A 92 6.43 11.03 -3.04
CA GLU A 92 5.12 11.64 -2.84
C GLU A 92 5.11 13.10 -3.34
N SER A 93 6.17 13.86 -3.04
CA SER A 93 6.31 15.26 -3.47
C SER A 93 6.46 15.38 -4.99
N ILE A 94 7.26 14.52 -5.62
CA ILE A 94 7.39 14.46 -7.09
C ILE A 94 6.04 14.15 -7.73
N LEU A 95 5.33 13.13 -7.25
CA LEU A 95 4.04 12.69 -7.79
C LEU A 95 2.95 13.78 -7.70
N LYS A 96 2.98 14.61 -6.65
CA LYS A 96 2.03 15.72 -6.46
C LYS A 96 2.34 16.93 -7.32
N ARG A 97 3.62 17.22 -7.57
CA ARG A 97 4.06 18.52 -8.10
C ARG A 97 4.55 18.48 -9.53
N VAL A 98 5.10 17.36 -10.00
CA VAL A 98 5.74 17.27 -11.31
C VAL A 98 4.77 16.64 -12.30
N ASP A 99 4.30 17.43 -13.25
CA ASP A 99 3.38 16.95 -14.28
C ASP A 99 4.09 15.92 -15.18
N GLY A 100 3.49 14.73 -15.28
CA GLY A 100 3.98 13.67 -16.13
C GLY A 100 5.23 12.94 -15.63
N ALA A 101 5.61 13.05 -14.35
CA ALA A 101 6.81 12.40 -13.77
C ALA A 101 6.90 10.87 -13.98
N LEU A 102 5.78 10.21 -14.30
CA LEU A 102 5.70 8.78 -14.59
C LEU A 102 5.61 8.45 -16.09
N ILE A 103 5.50 9.46 -16.95
CA ILE A 103 5.38 9.28 -18.40
C ILE A 103 6.75 8.88 -18.93
N ALA A 104 6.82 7.64 -19.43
CA ALA A 104 8.02 7.10 -20.03
C ALA A 104 8.46 7.94 -21.24
N ARG A 105 9.76 8.17 -21.37
CA ARG A 105 10.34 8.80 -22.55
C ARG A 105 11.25 7.80 -23.25
N LYS A 106 11.02 7.60 -24.55
CA LYS A 106 11.85 6.71 -25.38
C LYS A 106 13.34 7.06 -25.33
N GLU A 107 13.67 8.31 -25.03
CA GLU A 107 15.03 8.84 -24.91
C GLU A 107 15.76 8.37 -23.64
N VAL A 108 15.03 7.92 -22.61
CA VAL A 108 15.62 7.44 -21.33
C VAL A 108 15.53 5.91 -21.28
N PRO A 109 16.66 5.18 -21.41
CA PRO A 109 16.68 3.72 -21.34
C PRO A 109 16.07 3.21 -20.04
N GLY A 110 15.19 2.20 -20.13
CA GLY A 110 14.53 1.58 -18.98
C GLY A 110 13.35 2.39 -18.40
N SER A 111 13.02 3.56 -18.96
CA SER A 111 11.96 4.42 -18.39
C SER A 111 10.54 3.89 -18.54
N THR A 112 10.29 3.00 -19.51
CA THR A 112 8.98 2.39 -19.77
C THR A 112 8.47 1.53 -18.62
N ASP A 113 9.37 0.99 -17.80
CA ASP A 113 9.03 0.09 -16.71
C ASP A 113 9.11 0.73 -15.32
N ILE A 114 9.56 1.99 -15.22
CA ILE A 114 9.71 2.69 -13.94
C ILE A 114 8.41 2.67 -13.14
N PRO A 115 7.22 2.95 -13.72
CA PRO A 115 5.99 2.91 -12.94
C PRO A 115 5.68 1.52 -12.36
N ARG A 116 5.99 0.43 -13.09
CA ARG A 116 5.78 -0.93 -12.60
C ARG A 116 6.80 -1.27 -11.52
N LYS A 117 8.07 -0.99 -11.75
CA LYS A 117 9.19 -1.24 -10.81
C LYS A 117 8.99 -0.50 -9.48
N LEU A 118 8.73 0.80 -9.57
CA LEU A 118 8.53 1.65 -8.40
C LEU A 118 7.29 1.20 -7.61
N PHE A 119 6.19 0.87 -8.30
CA PHE A 119 5.01 0.31 -7.64
C PHE A 119 5.32 -1.02 -6.94
N CYS A 120 6.00 -1.96 -7.60
CA CYS A 120 6.41 -3.23 -6.99
C CYS A 120 7.24 -3.02 -5.73
N ALA A 121 8.19 -2.08 -5.76
CA ALA A 121 9.03 -1.81 -4.61
C ALA A 121 8.24 -1.18 -3.44
N LEU A 122 7.34 -0.23 -3.72
CA LEU A 122 6.44 0.34 -2.71
C LEU A 122 5.50 -0.71 -2.11
N PHE A 123 4.94 -1.58 -2.96
CA PHE A 123 4.04 -2.64 -2.54
C PHE A 123 4.74 -3.69 -1.67
N THR A 124 5.93 -4.12 -2.08
CA THR A 124 6.78 -5.02 -1.28
C THR A 124 7.17 -4.37 0.04
N LEU A 125 7.52 -3.07 0.04
CA LEU A 125 7.80 -2.33 1.27
C LEU A 125 6.59 -2.34 2.22
N CYS A 126 5.37 -2.13 1.71
CA CYS A 126 4.15 -2.22 2.54
C CYS A 126 4.00 -3.61 3.16
N HIS A 127 4.18 -4.67 2.37
CA HIS A 127 4.13 -6.06 2.86
C HIS A 127 5.19 -6.31 3.93
N THR A 128 6.44 -5.95 3.67
CA THR A 128 7.55 -6.09 4.63
C THR A 128 7.27 -5.35 5.94
N LEU A 129 6.70 -4.14 5.87
CA LEU A 129 6.34 -3.38 7.06
C LEU A 129 5.17 -3.99 7.84
N ASP A 130 4.23 -4.65 7.17
CA ASP A 130 3.15 -5.40 7.83
C ASP A 130 3.68 -6.61 8.62
N LEU A 131 4.83 -7.19 8.23
CA LEU A 131 5.47 -8.27 8.98
C LEU A 131 6.07 -7.79 10.32
N TYR A 132 6.49 -6.52 10.41
CA TYR A 132 6.95 -5.92 11.67
C TYR A 132 5.82 -5.60 12.65
N ALA A 133 4.56 -5.68 12.23
CA ALA A 133 3.42 -5.31 13.08
C ALA A 133 3.28 -6.17 14.35
N ASP A 134 3.83 -7.39 14.35
CA ASP A 134 3.82 -8.29 15.51
C ASP A 134 5.17 -8.35 16.23
N THR A 135 6.14 -7.53 15.82
CA THR A 135 7.47 -7.52 16.44
C THR A 135 7.52 -6.49 17.57
N ASP A 136 8.13 -6.86 18.69
CA ASP A 136 8.34 -5.95 19.81
C ASP A 136 9.38 -4.89 19.46
N ILE A 137 8.90 -3.75 18.96
CA ILE A 137 9.73 -2.61 18.57
C ILE A 137 9.69 -1.55 19.66
N VAL A 138 10.87 -1.21 20.17
CA VAL A 138 11.05 -0.15 21.15
C VAL A 138 11.03 1.19 20.40
N PRO A 139 10.09 2.11 20.71
CA PRO A 139 10.06 3.44 20.11
C PRO A 139 11.37 4.18 20.36
N ARG A 140 11.89 4.86 19.34
CA ARG A 140 13.11 5.69 19.42
C ARG A 140 12.82 7.09 18.90
N ASP A 141 13.46 8.07 19.52
CA ASP A 141 13.26 9.47 19.14
C ASP A 141 13.70 9.74 17.69
N GLY A 142 12.85 10.43 16.95
CA GLY A 142 13.03 10.74 15.53
C GLY A 142 13.07 9.52 14.58
N VAL A 143 12.59 8.34 15.00
CA VAL A 143 12.47 7.15 14.13
C VAL A 143 11.00 6.77 14.01
N SER A 144 10.49 6.78 12.79
CA SER A 144 9.12 6.36 12.50
C SER A 144 8.86 4.91 12.95
N MET A 145 7.65 4.63 13.45
CA MET A 145 7.19 3.26 13.72
C MET A 145 6.82 2.56 12.40
N PRO A 146 6.89 1.21 12.31
CA PRO A 146 6.55 0.50 11.08
C PRO A 146 5.14 0.81 10.58
N GLY A 147 4.16 0.94 11.49
CA GLY A 147 2.79 1.31 11.11
C GLY A 147 2.70 2.68 10.43
N THR A 148 3.45 3.67 10.92
CA THR A 148 3.53 5.02 10.31
C THR A 148 4.16 4.96 8.93
N LEU A 149 5.28 4.25 8.81
CA LEU A 149 5.98 4.11 7.53
C LEU A 149 5.16 3.31 6.52
N ARG A 150 4.42 2.29 6.98
CA ARG A 150 3.50 1.47 6.19
C ARG A 150 2.36 2.31 5.64
N ALA A 151 1.74 3.16 6.48
CA ALA A 151 0.71 4.09 6.04
C ALA A 151 1.24 5.07 4.98
N SER A 152 2.47 5.57 5.15
CA SER A 152 3.13 6.42 4.16
C SER A 152 3.38 5.69 2.84
N ALA A 153 3.92 4.47 2.89
CA ALA A 153 4.19 3.67 1.70
C ALA A 153 2.90 3.32 0.94
N CYS A 154 1.83 2.93 1.65
CA CYS A 154 0.51 2.67 1.07
C CYS A 154 -0.04 3.92 0.38
N ARG A 155 0.00 5.07 1.07
CA ARG A 155 -0.45 6.36 0.52
C ARG A 155 0.32 6.73 -0.74
N THR A 156 1.64 6.56 -0.75
CA THR A 156 2.48 6.83 -1.93
C THR A 156 2.17 5.88 -3.08
N ALA A 157 1.99 4.58 -2.82
CA ALA A 157 1.61 3.59 -3.84
C ALA A 157 0.23 3.91 -4.46
N THR A 158 -0.76 4.23 -3.63
CA THR A 158 -2.09 4.66 -4.09
C THR A 158 -2.02 5.95 -4.88
N LEU A 159 -1.31 6.97 -4.39
CA LEU A 159 -1.14 8.25 -5.09
C LEU A 159 -0.52 8.04 -6.47
N MET A 160 0.49 7.18 -6.56
CA MET A 160 1.14 6.83 -7.82
C MET A 160 0.15 6.25 -8.84
N LEU A 161 -0.69 5.31 -8.43
CA LEU A 161 -1.76 4.77 -9.28
C LEU A 161 -2.74 5.87 -9.71
N ARG A 162 -3.15 6.74 -8.79
CA ARG A 162 -4.06 7.86 -9.09
C ARG A 162 -3.46 8.87 -10.07
N CYS A 163 -2.16 9.18 -9.95
CA CYS A 163 -1.47 10.08 -10.87
C CYS A 163 -1.45 9.51 -12.31
N MET A 164 -1.28 8.19 -12.46
CA MET A 164 -1.39 7.52 -13.77
C MET A 164 -2.80 7.62 -14.36
N GLY A 165 -3.83 7.58 -13.52
CA GLY A 165 -5.21 7.75 -13.96
C GLY A 165 -5.61 9.19 -14.35
N GLY A 166 -4.80 10.19 -13.96
CA GLY A 166 -5.01 11.60 -14.30
C GLY A 166 -4.14 12.11 -15.45
N SER A 167 -3.14 11.35 -15.88
CA SER A 167 -2.13 11.81 -16.84
C SER A 167 -2.60 11.66 -18.29
N HIS A 168 -2.58 12.75 -19.06
CA HIS A 168 -2.73 12.71 -20.51
C HIS A 168 -1.35 12.57 -21.16
N SER A 169 -1.16 11.57 -22.02
CA SER A 169 0.04 11.48 -22.85
C SER A 169 -0.17 12.35 -24.11
N PRO A 170 0.54 13.47 -24.28
CA PRO A 170 0.40 14.31 -25.46
C PRO A 170 1.03 13.68 -26.71
N THR A 171 1.95 12.73 -26.52
CA THR A 171 2.62 11.97 -27.58
C THR A 171 1.98 10.59 -27.68
N GLY A 172 1.87 10.01 -28.87
CA GLY A 172 1.21 8.72 -29.17
C GLY A 172 1.82 7.47 -28.52
N ASP A 173 2.43 7.62 -27.35
CA ASP A 173 2.90 6.57 -26.46
C ASP A 173 1.74 5.92 -25.68
N GLU A 174 2.03 4.80 -25.01
CA GLU A 174 1.02 4.07 -24.25
C GLU A 174 0.40 4.96 -23.16
N PRO A 175 -0.94 5.13 -23.13
CA PRO A 175 -1.57 6.00 -22.14
C PRO A 175 -1.42 5.42 -20.73
N MET A 176 -1.14 6.28 -19.76
CA MET A 176 -0.78 5.87 -18.40
C MET A 176 -1.83 5.05 -17.67
N TRP A 177 -3.11 5.25 -18.02
CA TRP A 177 -4.19 4.43 -17.47
C TRP A 177 -4.08 2.94 -17.85
N LYS A 178 -3.42 2.58 -18.96
CA LYS A 178 -3.16 1.17 -19.31
C LYS A 178 -2.12 0.54 -18.40
N ILE A 179 -1.10 1.31 -18.00
CA ILE A 179 -0.12 0.84 -17.02
C ILE A 179 -0.78 0.69 -15.64
N MET A 180 -1.59 1.67 -15.22
CA MET A 180 -2.42 1.56 -14.01
C MET A 180 -3.32 0.31 -14.05
N ARG A 181 -4.04 0.09 -15.16
CA ARG A 181 -4.87 -1.11 -15.38
C ARG A 181 -4.04 -2.38 -15.23
N SER A 182 -2.90 -2.46 -15.91
CA SER A 182 -2.01 -3.62 -15.86
C SER A 182 -1.54 -3.93 -14.43
N ILE A 183 -1.24 -2.90 -13.62
CA ILE A 183 -0.86 -3.07 -12.22
C ILE A 183 -2.05 -3.59 -11.39
N ILE A 184 -3.22 -2.98 -11.51
CA ILE A 184 -4.42 -3.39 -10.76
C ILE A 184 -4.82 -4.82 -11.15
N GLU A 185 -4.85 -5.16 -12.44
CA GLU A 185 -5.16 -6.51 -12.91
C GLU A 185 -4.17 -7.55 -12.37
N GLU A 186 -2.90 -7.21 -12.26
CA GLU A 186 -1.88 -8.11 -11.69
C GLU A 186 -2.11 -8.35 -10.19
N LEU A 187 -2.44 -7.31 -9.42
CA LEU A 187 -2.79 -7.42 -8.00
C LEU A 187 -4.03 -8.29 -7.79
N LEU A 188 -5.10 -8.03 -8.55
CA LEU A 188 -6.35 -8.78 -8.47
C LEU A 188 -6.13 -10.25 -8.87
N SER A 189 -5.35 -10.49 -9.93
CA SER A 189 -4.97 -11.85 -10.36
C SER A 189 -4.17 -12.59 -9.30
N LEU A 190 -3.24 -11.91 -8.61
CA LEU A 190 -2.44 -12.51 -7.55
C LEU A 190 -3.30 -12.86 -6.33
N SER A 191 -4.19 -11.96 -5.92
CA SER A 191 -5.17 -12.20 -4.84
C SER A 191 -6.03 -13.44 -5.14
N GLN A 192 -6.58 -13.53 -6.36
CA GLN A 192 -7.36 -14.70 -6.79
C GLN A 192 -6.53 -15.99 -6.80
N ALA A 193 -5.26 -15.93 -7.23
CA ALA A 193 -4.37 -17.09 -7.22
C ALA A 193 -4.12 -17.61 -5.80
N ILE A 194 -4.00 -16.70 -4.81
CA ILE A 194 -3.78 -17.04 -3.40
C ILE A 194 -5.05 -17.59 -2.74
N ILE A 195 -6.22 -17.04 -3.07
CA ILE A 195 -7.51 -17.46 -2.49
C ILE A 195 -8.02 -18.78 -3.11
N ASN A 196 -7.46 -19.20 -4.25
CA ASN A 196 -7.93 -20.36 -5.01
C ASN A 196 -7.89 -21.65 -4.14
N PRO A 197 -9.03 -22.27 -3.81
CA PRO A 197 -9.08 -23.45 -2.96
C PRO A 197 -8.43 -24.69 -3.60
N ASN A 198 -8.25 -24.68 -4.92
CA ASN A 198 -7.62 -25.78 -5.66
C ASN A 198 -6.08 -25.72 -5.62
N LEU A 199 -5.49 -24.66 -5.07
CA LEU A 199 -4.04 -24.49 -4.98
C LEU A 199 -3.63 -24.56 -3.50
N PRO A 200 -3.23 -25.74 -2.97
CA PRO A 200 -2.73 -25.81 -1.60
C PRO A 200 -1.43 -25.01 -1.50
N LEU A 201 -1.43 -23.99 -0.63
CA LEU A 201 -0.26 -23.18 -0.37
C LEU A 201 0.66 -23.89 0.62
N THR A 202 1.89 -24.19 0.19
CA THR A 202 2.94 -24.72 1.05
C THR A 202 3.84 -23.57 1.50
N PHE A 203 3.95 -23.38 2.82
CA PHE A 203 4.80 -22.35 3.41
C PHE A 203 6.20 -22.90 3.73
N PRO A 204 7.28 -22.12 3.54
CA PRO A 204 7.29 -20.76 3.01
C PRO A 204 7.18 -20.72 1.47
N PHE A 205 6.55 -19.67 0.94
CA PHE A 205 6.52 -19.39 -0.50
C PHE A 205 6.86 -17.93 -0.80
N ALA A 206 7.29 -17.68 -2.03
CA ALA A 206 7.51 -16.33 -2.56
C ALA A 206 6.45 -15.98 -3.59
N THR A 207 6.07 -14.70 -3.63
CA THR A 207 5.32 -14.13 -4.75
C THR A 207 6.05 -12.95 -5.36
N SER A 208 5.79 -12.72 -6.64
CA SER A 208 6.35 -11.58 -7.35
C SER A 208 5.34 -11.07 -8.37
N LEU A 209 5.16 -9.75 -8.42
CA LEU A 209 4.30 -9.10 -9.39
C LEU A 209 4.96 -9.12 -10.77
N PHE A 210 4.17 -9.37 -11.82
CA PHE A 210 4.62 -9.38 -13.22
C PHE A 210 5.57 -10.53 -13.61
N TYR A 211 5.83 -11.48 -12.72
CA TYR A 211 6.60 -12.68 -13.02
C TYR A 211 5.72 -13.94 -12.98
N LYS A 212 5.99 -14.88 -13.89
CA LYS A 212 5.33 -16.18 -13.94
C LYS A 212 6.37 -17.29 -13.70
N PRO A 213 6.07 -18.32 -12.89
CA PRO A 213 4.85 -18.46 -12.07
C PRO A 213 4.79 -17.42 -10.94
N ARG A 214 3.57 -16.99 -10.58
CA ARG A 214 3.35 -15.91 -9.58
C ARG A 214 3.63 -16.34 -8.14
N ILE A 215 3.39 -17.61 -7.86
CA ILE A 215 3.62 -18.25 -6.57
C ILE A 215 4.72 -19.28 -6.82
N GLN A 216 5.78 -19.20 -6.03
CA GLN A 216 6.97 -20.03 -6.17
C GLN A 216 7.33 -20.61 -4.80
N THR A 217 7.70 -21.88 -4.77
CA THR A 217 8.32 -22.48 -3.59
C THR A 217 9.66 -21.79 -3.35
N LEU A 218 9.96 -21.43 -2.11
CA LEU A 218 11.21 -20.75 -1.78
C LEU A 218 12.39 -21.72 -1.97
N ASN A 219 13.22 -21.50 -2.98
CA ASN A 219 14.51 -22.16 -3.11
C ASN A 219 15.59 -21.25 -2.50
N PRO A 220 16.38 -21.69 -1.51
CA PRO A 220 17.41 -20.87 -0.87
C PRO A 220 18.44 -20.27 -1.85
N GLU A 221 18.63 -20.90 -3.01
CA GLU A 221 19.59 -20.45 -4.03
C GLU A 221 19.07 -19.30 -4.92
N ASP A 222 17.75 -19.03 -4.96
CA ASP A 222 17.14 -18.03 -5.88
C ASP A 222 17.17 -16.58 -5.33
N SER A 223 17.96 -16.31 -4.30
CA SER A 223 17.72 -15.23 -3.33
C SER A 223 18.17 -13.81 -3.72
N GLN A 224 18.63 -13.51 -4.94
CA GLN A 224 19.34 -12.23 -5.17
C GLN A 224 18.90 -11.34 -6.34
N THR A 225 18.04 -11.78 -7.27
CA THR A 225 17.81 -10.99 -8.51
C THR A 225 16.46 -10.30 -8.63
N ARG A 226 15.50 -10.54 -7.72
CA ARG A 226 14.11 -10.08 -7.90
C ARG A 226 13.47 -9.55 -6.63
N VAL A 227 12.64 -8.52 -6.77
CA VAL A 227 11.73 -8.06 -5.73
C VAL A 227 10.69 -9.16 -5.48
N MET A 228 10.81 -9.83 -4.35
CA MET A 228 9.95 -10.95 -3.96
C MET A 228 9.34 -10.67 -2.59
N MET A 229 8.06 -11.01 -2.44
CA MET A 229 7.35 -10.99 -1.17
C MET A 229 7.34 -12.40 -0.61
N ILE A 230 7.89 -12.58 0.58
CA ILE A 230 8.01 -13.89 1.23
C ILE A 230 6.85 -14.05 2.21
N PHE A 231 6.24 -15.22 2.16
CA PHE A 231 5.17 -15.67 3.06
C PHE A 231 5.73 -16.82 3.87
N SER A 232 5.96 -16.57 5.15
CA SER A 232 6.52 -17.55 6.09
C SER A 232 5.43 -18.34 6.80
N SER A 233 4.22 -17.77 6.92
CA SER A 233 3.13 -18.39 7.65
C SER A 233 1.75 -18.10 7.03
N PRO A 234 0.72 -18.93 7.35
CA PRO A 234 -0.66 -18.65 6.96
C PRO A 234 -1.20 -17.30 7.46
N ALA A 235 -0.62 -16.71 8.51
CA ALA A 235 -1.03 -15.42 9.04
C ALA A 235 -0.67 -14.25 8.12
N ASP A 236 0.30 -14.43 7.22
CA ASP A 236 0.75 -13.40 6.29
C ASP A 236 -0.27 -13.18 5.16
N VAL A 237 -1.06 -14.21 4.84
CA VAL A 237 -2.01 -14.16 3.72
C VAL A 237 -3.15 -13.15 3.98
N PRO A 238 -3.87 -13.15 5.11
CA PRO A 238 -4.88 -12.12 5.38
C PRO A 238 -4.35 -10.68 5.30
N ARG A 239 -3.14 -10.44 5.83
CA ARG A 239 -2.49 -9.12 5.78
C ARG A 239 -2.27 -8.68 4.34
N PHE A 240 -1.68 -9.55 3.55
CA PHE A 240 -1.41 -9.32 2.15
C PHE A 240 -2.68 -9.07 1.33
N LEU A 241 -3.72 -9.87 1.53
CA LEU A 241 -5.01 -9.67 0.85
C LEU A 241 -5.65 -8.33 1.24
N SER A 242 -5.58 -7.95 2.52
CA SER A 242 -6.09 -6.66 2.98
C SER A 242 -5.33 -5.48 2.36
N LEU A 243 -4.01 -5.61 2.17
CA LEU A 243 -3.17 -4.62 1.50
C LEU A 243 -3.54 -4.47 0.01
N ILE A 244 -3.80 -5.58 -0.70
CA ILE A 244 -4.29 -5.53 -2.09
C ILE A 244 -5.60 -4.77 -2.16
N VAL A 245 -6.55 -5.08 -1.27
CA VAL A 245 -7.86 -4.40 -1.22
C VAL A 245 -7.67 -2.92 -0.92
N ASP A 246 -6.88 -2.57 0.09
CA ASP A 246 -6.60 -1.19 0.49
C ASP A 246 -6.09 -0.35 -0.69
N ILE A 247 -5.04 -0.83 -1.37
CA ILE A 247 -4.44 -0.11 -2.49
C ILE A 247 -5.37 -0.05 -3.69
N THR A 248 -5.99 -1.17 -4.08
CA THR A 248 -6.85 -1.21 -5.28
C THR A 248 -8.10 -0.35 -5.11
N MET A 249 -8.76 -0.43 -3.95
CA MET A 249 -9.95 0.37 -3.64
C MET A 249 -9.63 1.87 -3.61
N ASN A 250 -8.56 2.29 -2.93
CA ASN A 250 -8.18 3.70 -2.88
C ASN A 250 -7.60 4.23 -4.20
N ALA A 251 -7.10 3.34 -5.08
CA ALA A 251 -6.66 3.72 -6.42
C ALA A 251 -7.84 4.06 -7.34
N VAL A 252 -8.93 3.29 -7.27
CA VAL A 252 -10.13 3.52 -8.10
C VAL A 252 -11.13 4.48 -7.45
N HIS A 253 -11.07 4.68 -6.13
CA HIS A 253 -11.96 5.58 -5.38
C HIS A 253 -11.21 6.73 -4.67
N PRO A 254 -11.66 7.99 -4.80
CA PRO A 254 -12.73 8.46 -5.69
C PRO A 254 -12.34 8.34 -7.18
N PRO A 255 -13.32 8.38 -8.11
CA PRO A 255 -13.07 8.21 -9.54
C PRO A 255 -11.96 9.12 -10.07
N THR A 256 -11.05 8.57 -10.87
CA THR A 256 -10.01 9.33 -11.59
C THR A 256 -10.56 9.86 -12.93
N LEU A 257 -9.77 10.71 -13.60
CA LEU A 257 -10.14 11.24 -14.92
C LEU A 257 -10.34 10.14 -15.97
N CYS A 258 -9.62 9.02 -15.83
CA CYS A 258 -9.77 7.85 -16.70
C CYS A 258 -10.80 6.81 -16.20
N SER A 259 -11.62 7.15 -15.21
CA SER A 259 -12.56 6.20 -14.55
C SER A 259 -13.43 5.41 -15.53
N TRP A 260 -13.89 6.03 -16.62
CA TRP A 260 -14.66 5.34 -17.66
C TRP A 260 -13.89 4.16 -18.29
N PHE A 261 -12.57 4.30 -18.45
CA PHE A 261 -11.71 3.24 -18.96
C PHE A 261 -11.34 2.20 -17.90
N LEU A 262 -11.69 2.39 -16.63
CA LEU A 262 -11.36 1.48 -15.54
C LEU A 262 -12.60 0.92 -14.83
N PHE A 263 -13.80 1.15 -15.38
CA PHE A 263 -15.06 0.75 -14.74
C PHE A 263 -15.14 -0.76 -14.47
N ASP A 264 -14.66 -1.60 -15.38
CA ASP A 264 -14.61 -3.05 -15.15
C ASP A 264 -13.62 -3.44 -14.03
N LEU A 265 -12.55 -2.66 -13.83
CA LEU A 265 -11.61 -2.88 -12.73
C LEU A 265 -12.21 -2.52 -11.39
N GLU A 266 -13.05 -1.49 -11.33
CA GLU A 266 -13.79 -1.14 -10.12
C GLU A 266 -14.65 -2.32 -9.66
N GLN A 267 -15.41 -2.92 -10.59
CA GLN A 267 -16.23 -4.09 -10.29
C GLN A 267 -15.37 -5.28 -9.84
N LYS A 268 -14.26 -5.58 -10.55
CA LYS A 268 -13.34 -6.65 -10.14
C LYS A 268 -12.70 -6.39 -8.78
N ALA A 269 -12.41 -5.13 -8.44
CA ALA A 269 -11.88 -4.77 -7.12
C ALA A 269 -12.93 -4.99 -6.02
N HIS A 270 -14.20 -4.67 -6.26
CA HIS A 270 -15.30 -4.99 -5.35
C HIS A 270 -15.46 -6.50 -5.15
N GLU A 271 -15.47 -7.28 -6.24
CA GLU A 271 -15.54 -8.74 -6.18
C GLU A 271 -14.35 -9.33 -5.42
N ASN A 272 -13.14 -8.81 -5.66
CA ASN A 272 -11.93 -9.23 -4.94
C ASN A 272 -11.98 -8.87 -3.45
N ALA A 273 -12.48 -7.69 -3.08
CA ALA A 273 -12.66 -7.30 -1.69
C ALA A 273 -13.62 -8.24 -0.96
N GLN A 274 -14.73 -8.62 -1.61
CA GLN A 274 -15.65 -9.61 -1.08
C GLN A 274 -14.97 -10.98 -0.91
N GLN A 275 -14.27 -11.49 -1.93
CA GLN A 275 -13.58 -12.79 -1.85
C GLN A 275 -12.47 -12.82 -0.79
N ALA A 276 -11.67 -11.75 -0.71
CA ALA A 276 -10.65 -11.60 0.32
C ALA A 276 -11.26 -11.57 1.73
N PHE A 277 -12.39 -10.87 1.89
CA PHE A 277 -13.13 -10.85 3.15
C PHE A 277 -13.63 -12.25 3.53
N GLU A 278 -14.26 -12.98 2.60
CA GLU A 278 -14.69 -14.37 2.83
C GLU A 278 -13.55 -15.28 3.25
N TYR A 279 -12.43 -15.20 2.53
CA TYR A 279 -11.23 -15.96 2.85
C TYR A 279 -10.77 -15.64 4.28
N CYS A 280 -10.67 -14.35 4.63
CA CYS A 280 -10.26 -13.92 5.97
C CYS A 280 -11.24 -14.39 7.06
N LEU A 281 -12.54 -14.46 6.79
CA LEU A 281 -13.51 -15.02 7.74
C LEU A 281 -13.30 -16.52 7.97
N SER A 282 -12.88 -17.25 6.93
CA SER A 282 -12.72 -18.71 6.96
C SER A 282 -11.42 -19.20 7.61
N VAL A 283 -10.34 -18.41 7.55
CA VAL A 283 -9.06 -18.79 8.17
C VAL A 283 -9.10 -18.63 9.68
N SER A 284 -8.30 -19.38 10.42
CA SER A 284 -8.28 -19.39 11.89
C SER A 284 -7.21 -18.50 12.53
N THR A 285 -6.45 -17.73 11.74
CA THR A 285 -5.32 -16.94 12.24
C THR A 285 -5.76 -15.65 12.93
N ALA A 286 -5.06 -15.19 13.97
CA ALA A 286 -5.37 -13.93 14.64
C ALA A 286 -5.23 -12.71 13.71
N ALA A 287 -4.30 -12.77 12.74
CA ALA A 287 -4.10 -11.74 11.72
C ALA A 287 -5.37 -11.43 10.91
N ARG A 288 -6.32 -12.38 10.83
CA ARG A 288 -7.59 -12.19 10.12
C ARG A 288 -8.40 -11.02 10.65
N PHE A 289 -8.39 -10.75 11.96
CA PHE A 289 -9.24 -9.73 12.57
C PHE A 289 -8.83 -8.32 12.15
N LYS A 290 -7.52 -8.06 12.14
CA LYS A 290 -6.94 -6.82 11.61
C LYS A 290 -7.21 -6.70 10.11
N ALA A 291 -6.98 -7.77 9.35
CA ALA A 291 -7.23 -7.80 7.90
C ALA A 291 -8.69 -7.49 7.54
N LEU A 292 -9.67 -8.08 8.24
CA LEU A 292 -11.09 -7.84 8.04
C LEU A 292 -11.44 -6.37 8.30
N SER A 293 -10.93 -5.80 9.40
CA SER A 293 -11.13 -4.39 9.75
C SER A 293 -10.51 -3.46 8.70
N SER A 294 -9.31 -3.77 8.22
CA SER A 294 -8.63 -3.04 7.14
C SER A 294 -9.40 -3.12 5.82
N ILE A 295 -9.89 -4.30 5.43
CA ILE A 295 -10.73 -4.48 4.23
C ILE A 295 -11.97 -3.60 4.31
N LEU A 296 -12.70 -3.63 5.43
CA LEU A 296 -13.90 -2.81 5.60
C LEU A 296 -13.57 -1.31 5.59
N SER A 297 -12.47 -0.90 6.20
CA SER A 297 -12.04 0.51 6.22
C SER A 297 -11.69 1.05 4.83
N ALA A 298 -11.22 0.19 3.94
CA ALA A 298 -10.90 0.57 2.55
C ALA A 298 -12.15 0.69 1.65
N LEU A 299 -13.32 0.21 2.09
CA LEU A 299 -14.53 0.25 1.27
C LEU A 299 -15.17 1.64 1.27
N PRO A 300 -15.52 2.20 0.10
CA PRO A 300 -16.12 3.53 -0.02
C PRO A 300 -17.63 3.49 0.26
N PHE A 301 -18.04 3.08 1.47
CA PHE A 301 -19.44 2.90 1.85
C PHE A 301 -20.32 4.13 1.56
N HIS A 302 -19.76 5.33 1.69
CA HIS A 302 -20.46 6.57 1.39
C HIS A 302 -20.84 6.72 -0.10
N LEU A 303 -20.03 6.18 -1.02
CA LEU A 303 -20.34 6.12 -2.45
C LEU A 303 -21.31 4.98 -2.74
N LEU A 304 -21.07 3.81 -2.14
CA LEU A 304 -21.93 2.64 -2.31
C LEU A 304 -23.38 2.90 -1.85
N LYS A 305 -23.57 3.68 -0.78
CA LYS A 305 -24.89 4.09 -0.27
C LYS A 305 -25.68 4.95 -1.26
N LYS A 306 -25.00 5.76 -2.08
CA LYS A 306 -25.65 6.68 -3.03
C LYS A 306 -26.09 6.00 -4.32
N ALA A 307 -25.56 4.82 -4.63
CA ALA A 307 -25.78 4.18 -5.92
C ALA A 307 -27.16 3.48 -6.06
N ASP A 308 -28.05 3.59 -5.06
CA ASP A 308 -29.38 2.95 -4.98
C ASP A 308 -29.41 1.43 -5.29
N ARG A 309 -28.23 0.80 -5.29
CA ARG A 309 -28.04 -0.63 -5.46
C ARG A 309 -27.58 -1.19 -4.14
N ILE A 310 -28.28 -2.21 -3.65
CA ILE A 310 -27.84 -3.02 -2.51
C ILE A 310 -26.61 -3.79 -2.97
N SER A 311 -25.43 -3.16 -2.88
CA SER A 311 -24.16 -3.82 -3.16
C SER A 311 -23.93 -4.91 -2.10
N PRO A 312 -23.51 -6.14 -2.48
CA PRO A 312 -23.15 -7.18 -1.52
C PRO A 312 -22.14 -6.73 -0.47
N LEU A 313 -21.30 -5.75 -0.83
CA LEU A 313 -20.31 -5.13 0.07
C LEU A 313 -20.95 -4.44 1.28
N MET A 314 -22.16 -3.93 1.15
CA MET A 314 -22.88 -3.24 2.23
C MET A 314 -23.23 -4.17 3.39
N ASN A 315 -23.27 -5.48 3.15
CA ASN A 315 -23.58 -6.49 4.15
C ASN A 315 -22.34 -6.98 4.92
N LEU A 316 -21.12 -6.68 4.45
CA LEU A 316 -19.89 -7.21 5.07
C LEU A 316 -19.70 -6.74 6.53
N PRO A 317 -19.94 -5.46 6.88
CA PRO A 317 -19.88 -5.03 8.28
C PRO A 317 -20.84 -5.81 9.18
N PHE A 318 -22.07 -6.04 8.73
CA PHE A 318 -23.07 -6.80 9.50
C PHE A 318 -22.67 -8.26 9.69
N ARG A 319 -22.02 -8.86 8.69
CA ARG A 319 -21.52 -10.24 8.80
C ARG A 319 -20.38 -10.34 9.81
N LEU A 320 -19.45 -9.38 9.80
CA LEU A 320 -18.38 -9.32 10.80
C LEU A 320 -18.96 -9.10 12.20
N LEU A 321 -19.89 -8.16 12.35
CA LEU A 321 -20.56 -7.88 13.62
C LEU A 321 -21.31 -9.11 14.14
N ARG A 322 -22.06 -9.79 13.27
CA ARG A 322 -22.74 -11.04 13.63
C ARG A 322 -21.75 -12.10 14.11
N GLN A 323 -20.63 -12.27 13.42
CA GLN A 323 -19.61 -13.23 13.86
C GLN A 323 -18.96 -12.83 15.19
N ARG A 324 -18.71 -11.53 15.38
CA ARG A 324 -18.22 -10.98 16.65
C ARG A 324 -19.18 -11.29 17.80
N LEU A 325 -20.49 -11.08 17.60
CA LEU A 325 -21.54 -11.37 18.57
C LEU A 325 -21.65 -12.86 18.89
N LEU A 326 -21.58 -13.72 17.87
CA LEU A 326 -21.63 -15.17 18.03
C LEU A 326 -20.38 -15.76 18.71
N SER A 327 -19.26 -15.04 18.69
CA SER A 327 -18.00 -15.51 19.29
C SER A 327 -17.94 -15.34 20.81
N GLY A 328 -18.95 -14.70 21.41
CA GLY A 328 -19.07 -14.53 22.87
C GLY A 328 -17.93 -13.70 23.47
N THR A 329 -17.52 -14.09 24.69
CA THR A 329 -16.56 -13.36 25.55
C THR A 329 -15.09 -13.63 25.24
N SER A 330 -14.79 -14.39 24.18
CA SER A 330 -13.41 -14.65 23.78
C SER A 330 -12.71 -13.34 23.38
N LYS A 331 -11.73 -12.91 24.19
CA LYS A 331 -11.02 -11.64 23.98
C LYS A 331 -9.92 -11.70 22.92
N THR A 332 -9.48 -12.88 22.50
CA THR A 332 -8.25 -12.98 21.70
C THR A 332 -8.47 -12.47 20.26
N GLY A 333 -7.96 -11.27 19.97
CA GLY A 333 -7.85 -10.70 18.63
C GLY A 333 -9.05 -9.87 18.15
N TRP A 334 -10.16 -9.83 18.91
CA TRP A 334 -11.35 -9.06 18.54
C TRP A 334 -11.23 -7.56 18.81
N ASP A 335 -10.26 -7.12 19.61
CA ASP A 335 -10.05 -5.70 19.93
C ASP A 335 -9.92 -4.83 18.69
N ALA A 336 -9.25 -5.32 17.65
CA ALA A 336 -9.12 -4.60 16.38
C ALA A 336 -10.46 -4.39 15.67
N VAL A 337 -11.36 -5.37 15.76
CA VAL A 337 -12.71 -5.33 15.16
C VAL A 337 -13.62 -4.43 15.99
N ASP A 338 -13.56 -4.53 17.31
CA ASP A 338 -14.35 -3.71 18.23
C ASP A 338 -13.95 -2.23 18.07
N HIS A 339 -12.65 -1.95 18.00
CA HIS A 339 -12.12 -0.62 17.72
C HIS A 339 -12.61 -0.08 16.37
N PHE A 340 -12.57 -0.91 15.30
CA PHE A 340 -13.13 -0.52 14.00
C PHE A 340 -14.59 -0.08 14.09
N PHE A 341 -15.46 -0.86 14.75
CA PHE A 341 -16.88 -0.50 14.87
C PHE A 341 -17.11 0.78 15.68
N LEU A 342 -16.28 1.05 16.69
CA LEU A 342 -16.36 2.26 17.51
C LEU A 342 -15.92 3.53 16.75
N GLU A 343 -14.94 3.39 15.86
CA GLU A 343 -14.40 4.49 15.06
C GLU A 343 -15.13 4.72 13.74
N ALA A 344 -15.77 3.69 13.17
CA ALA A 344 -16.32 3.78 11.84
C ALA A 344 -17.51 4.75 11.76
N HIS A 345 -17.27 5.92 11.17
CA HIS A 345 -18.27 6.99 11.01
C HIS A 345 -19.20 6.80 9.81
N SER A 346 -18.83 5.92 8.87
CA SER A 346 -19.49 5.78 7.57
C SER A 346 -20.11 4.41 7.32
N LEU A 347 -20.39 3.64 8.37
CA LEU A 347 -21.03 2.33 8.20
C LEU A 347 -22.45 2.47 7.65
N PRO A 348 -22.86 1.56 6.74
CA PRO A 348 -24.20 1.55 6.22
C PRO A 348 -25.19 1.17 7.33
N ASN A 349 -26.23 1.98 7.51
CA ASN A 349 -27.44 1.64 8.27
C ASN A 349 -27.25 1.26 9.75
N LEU A 350 -26.11 1.61 10.36
CA LEU A 350 -25.86 1.45 11.80
C LEU A 350 -25.59 2.81 12.42
N ARG A 351 -26.37 3.20 13.44
CA ARG A 351 -26.06 4.41 14.21
C ARG A 351 -24.94 4.08 15.19
N LYS A 352 -24.02 5.03 15.37
CA LYS A 352 -22.90 4.88 16.33
C LYS A 352 -23.39 4.55 17.74
N THR A 353 -24.51 5.14 18.17
CA THR A 353 -25.12 4.87 19.48
C THR A 353 -25.56 3.41 19.64
N GLU A 354 -26.18 2.84 18.59
CA GLU A 354 -26.61 1.43 18.59
C GLU A 354 -25.41 0.49 18.66
N LEU A 355 -24.31 0.81 17.96
CA LEU A 355 -23.08 0.02 18.01
C LEU A 355 -22.43 0.07 19.39
N VAL A 356 -22.38 1.24 20.02
CA VAL A 356 -21.83 1.39 21.38
C VAL A 356 -22.64 0.58 22.38
N GLU A 357 -23.97 0.62 22.31
CA GLU A 357 -24.86 -0.17 23.18
C GLU A 357 -24.68 -1.68 22.96
N ILE A 358 -24.59 -2.14 21.71
CA ILE A 358 -24.37 -3.56 21.39
C ILE A 358 -23.01 -4.03 21.93
N LEU A 359 -21.96 -3.23 21.74
CA LEU A 359 -20.61 -3.59 22.20
C LEU A 359 -20.46 -3.48 23.72
N SER A 360 -21.14 -2.55 24.38
CA SER A 360 -21.13 -2.43 25.85
C SER A 360 -21.79 -3.63 26.52
N PHE A 361 -22.87 -4.16 25.95
CA PHE A 361 -23.51 -5.39 26.44
C PHE A 361 -22.55 -6.59 26.44
N ILE A 362 -21.74 -6.73 25.39
CA ILE A 362 -20.69 -7.77 25.32
C ILE A 362 -19.60 -7.52 26.36
N GLY A 363 -19.33 -6.24 26.67
CA GLY A 363 -18.37 -5.81 27.68
C GLY A 363 -18.81 -6.09 29.11
N GLU A 364 -20.08 -5.83 29.44
CA GLU A 364 -20.67 -5.91 30.79
C GLU A 364 -20.92 -7.35 31.27
N GLU A 365 -21.29 -8.28 30.38
CA GLU A 365 -21.34 -9.73 30.73
C GLU A 365 -19.99 -10.26 31.26
N ASN A 366 -18.87 -9.55 31.03
CA ASN A 366 -17.55 -9.91 31.56
C ASN A 366 -17.31 -9.46 33.01
N ALA A 367 -18.04 -8.47 33.53
CA ALA A 367 -17.84 -7.98 34.89
C ALA A 367 -18.53 -8.90 35.91
N ASP A 368 -19.75 -9.34 35.60
CA ASP A 368 -20.57 -10.16 36.49
C ASP A 368 -20.17 -11.66 36.48
N GLY A 369 -19.46 -12.13 35.45
CA GLY A 369 -18.97 -13.51 35.35
C GLY A 369 -17.67 -13.83 36.10
N SER A 370 -17.08 -12.84 36.79
CA SER A 370 -15.80 -12.98 37.53
C SER A 370 -15.96 -13.22 39.04
N VAL A 371 -17.20 -13.44 39.50
CA VAL A 371 -17.51 -13.89 40.86
C VAL A 371 -18.04 -15.32 40.80
N GLN A 372 -17.12 -16.29 40.82
CA GLN A 372 -17.37 -17.64 41.34
C GLN A 372 -16.08 -18.35 41.70
#